data_AF-A0A6M8W2Q6-F1
#
_entry.id   AF-A0A6M8W2Q6-F1
#
_cell.length_a   1.000
_cell.length_b   1.000
_cell.length_c   1.000
_cell.angle_alpha   90.00
_cell.angle_beta   90.00
_cell.angle_gamma   90.00
#
_symmetry.space_group_name_H-M   'P 1'
#
loop_
_entity.id
_entity.type
_entity.pdbx_description
1 polymer ?
#
loop_
_entity_poly.entity_id
_entity_poly.type
_entity_poly.pdbx_seq_one_letter_code
_entity_poly.pdbx_strand_id
1 'polypeptide(L)' 'MDYLLDGDGGVWLLEANTMPGFTGHSLLPMAARAEGLEMPALCAHLIRVAMNARDTQHAV' A
#
# COMPACT_ATOMS: atom_id res chain seq x y z
N MET A 1 3.53 4.30 4.11
CA MET A 1 3.72 5.73 4.37
C MET A 1 3.65 5.82 5.86
N ASP A 2 4.79 6.14 6.46
CA ASP A 2 4.99 5.91 7.87
C ASP A 2 5.18 7.29 8.50
N TYR A 3 4.34 7.60 9.47
CA TYR A 3 4.22 8.92 10.07
C TYR A 3 4.49 8.85 11.57
N LEU A 4 5.10 9.90 12.11
CA LEU A 4 5.19 10.15 13.53
C LEU A 4 4.20 11.26 13.90
N LEU A 5 3.38 11.02 14.93
CA LEU A 5 2.58 12.06 15.56
C LEU A 5 3.30 12.54 16.82
N ASP A 6 3.48 13.84 16.95
CA ASP A 6 4.01 14.44 18.18
C ASP A 6 2.88 14.79 19.18
N GLY A 7 3.27 15.26 20.37
CA GLY A 7 2.34 15.59 21.45
C GLY A 7 1.49 16.84 21.21
N ASP A 8 1.86 17.69 20.26
CA ASP A 8 1.15 18.92 19.90
C ASP A 8 0.27 18.73 18.65
N GLY A 9 0.15 17.49 18.15
CA GLY A 9 -0.65 17.14 16.99
C GLY A 9 0.05 17.32 15.64
N GLY A 10 1.35 17.59 15.63
CA GLY A 10 2.17 17.60 14.42
C GLY A 10 2.28 16.20 13.81
N VAL A 11 2.21 16.13 12.47
CA VAL A 11 2.34 14.89 11.70
C VAL A 11 3.59 14.99 10.82
N TRP A 12 4.54 14.11 11.07
CA TRP A 12 5.84 14.09 10.40
C TRP A 12 5.95 12.85 9.51
N LEU A 13 6.15 13.04 8.21
CA LEU A 13 6.44 11.94 7.30
C LEU A 13 7.86 11.43 7.57
N LEU A 14 8.00 10.16 7.90
CA LEU A 14 9.29 9.52 8.11
C LEU A 14 9.78 8.86 6.82
N GLU A 15 8.97 7.97 6.25
CA GLU A 15 9.35 7.20 5.07
C GLU A 15 8.18 6.79 4.18
N ALA A 16 8.52 6.57 2.91
CA ALA A 16 7.63 6.14 1.85
C ALA A 16 8.14 4.84 1.23
N ASN A 17 7.73 3.70 1.79
CA ASN A 17 8.09 2.39 1.25
C ASN A 17 7.27 2.06 -0.01
N THR A 18 7.92 2.02 -1.17
CA THR A 18 7.29 1.56 -2.43
C THR A 18 7.15 0.03 -2.49
N MET A 19 7.95 -0.69 -1.71
CA MET A 19 7.91 -2.14 -1.58
C MET A 19 7.95 -2.54 -0.10
N PRO A 20 6.84 -2.42 0.63
CA PRO A 20 6.78 -2.78 2.04
C PRO A 20 6.80 -4.31 2.23
N GLY A 21 6.97 -4.76 3.48
CA GLY A 21 6.72 -6.15 3.83
C GLY A 21 5.31 -6.60 3.38
N PHE A 22 5.20 -7.84 2.88
CA PHE A 22 3.98 -8.34 2.25
C PHE A 22 3.58 -9.75 2.71
N THR A 23 4.01 -10.16 3.90
CA THR A 23 3.56 -11.41 4.54
C THR A 23 2.24 -11.20 5.28
N GLY A 24 1.58 -12.28 5.73
CA GLY A 24 0.33 -12.19 6.50
C GLY A 24 0.42 -11.42 7.83
N HIS A 25 1.63 -11.17 8.33
CA HIS A 25 1.91 -10.36 9.52
C HIS A 25 2.51 -8.98 9.19
N SER A 26 2.55 -8.59 7.92
CA SER A 26 3.01 -7.27 7.50
C SER A 26 1.87 -6.25 7.56
N LEU A 27 2.21 -4.97 7.82
CA LEU A 27 1.23 -3.90 8.06
C LEU A 27 0.29 -3.67 6.87
N LEU A 28 0.78 -3.67 5.62
CA LEU A 28 -0.05 -3.42 4.45
C LEU A 28 -1.14 -4.51 4.26
N PRO A 29 -0.81 -5.82 4.25
CA PRO A 29 -1.83 -6.87 4.26
C PRO A 29 -2.76 -6.85 5.47
N MET A 30 -2.24 -6.54 6.67
CA MET A 30 -3.07 -6.45 7.89
C MET A 30 -4.08 -5.31 7.81
N ALA A 31 -3.67 -4.14 7.30
CA ALA A 31 -4.54 -2.99 7.10
C ALA A 31 -5.62 -3.28 6.04
N ALA A 32 -5.25 -3.91 4.92
CA ALA A 32 -6.22 -4.33 3.90
C ALA A 32 -7.28 -5.28 4.49
N ARG A 33 -6.85 -6.27 5.29
CA ARG A 33 -7.76 -7.19 5.96
C ARG A 33 -8.67 -6.49 6.97
N ALA A 34 -8.17 -5.49 7.70
CA ALA A 34 -9.00 -4.70 8.62
C ALA A 34 -10.15 -3.98 7.90
N GLU A 35 -9.96 -3.63 6.64
CA GLU A 35 -10.98 -3.07 5.73
C GLU A 35 -11.77 -4.14 4.95
N GLY A 36 -11.64 -5.42 5.32
CA GLY A 36 -12.36 -6.53 4.68
C GLY A 36 -11.76 -7.02 3.35
N LEU A 37 -10.55 -6.58 2.98
CA LEU A 37 -9.86 -7.00 1.76
C LEU A 37 -8.81 -8.08 2.06
N GLU A 38 -9.16 -9.33 1.80
CA GLU A 38 -8.26 -10.48 2.00
C GLU A 38 -7.08 -10.51 1.02
N MET A 39 -5.98 -11.16 1.43
CA MET A 39 -4.71 -11.20 0.69
C MET A 39 -4.86 -11.56 -0.81
N PRO A 40 -5.61 -12.61 -1.22
CA PRO A 40 -5.76 -12.93 -2.63
C PRO A 40 -6.39 -11.79 -3.45
N ALA A 41 -7.37 -11.09 -2.86
CA ALA A 41 -8.05 -9.97 -3.50
C ALA A 41 -7.15 -8.73 -3.55
N LEU A 42 -6.35 -8.48 -2.50
CA LEU A 42 -5.31 -7.45 -2.50
C LEU A 42 -4.28 -7.68 -3.62
N CYS A 43 -3.77 -8.91 -3.76
CA CYS A 43 -2.84 -9.26 -4.85
C CYS A 43 -3.47 -9.03 -6.23
N ALA A 44 -4.71 -9.48 -6.43
CA ALA A 44 -5.42 -9.27 -7.70
C ALA A 44 -5.62 -7.78 -8.00
N HIS A 45 -5.92 -6.97 -6.98
CA HIS A 45 -6.03 -5.53 -7.12
C HIS A 45 -4.71 -4.88 -7.57
N LEU A 46 -3.59 -5.22 -6.92
CA LEU A 46 -2.27 -4.67 -7.27
C LEU A 46 -1.84 -5.05 -8.69
N ILE A 47 -2.09 -6.29 -9.11
CA ILE A 47 -1.82 -6.74 -10.49
C ILE A 47 -2.60 -5.90 -11.50
N ARG A 48 -3.90 -5.67 -11.25
CA ARG A 48 -4.73 -4.85 -12.14
C ARG A 48 -4.23 -3.41 -12.23
N VAL A 49 -3.83 -2.82 -11.11
CA VAL A 49 -3.23 -1.47 -11.09
C VAL A 49 -1.96 -1.44 -11.93
N ALA A 50 -1.09 -2.45 -11.81
CA ALA A 50 0.14 -2.54 -12.59
C ALA A 50 -0.11 -2.72 -14.10
N MET A 51 -1.14 -3.46 -14.50
CA MET A 51 -1.55 -3.59 -15.90
C MET A 51 -2.05 -2.26 -16.47
N ASN A 52 -2.93 -1.56 -15.76
CA ASN A 52 -3.45 -0.26 -16.21
C ASN A 52 -2.34 0.79 -16.38
N ALA A 53 -1.38 0.81 -15.44
CA ALA A 53 -0.22 1.71 -15.52
C ALA A 53 0.65 1.40 -16.74
N ARG A 54 0.90 0.11 -17.02
CA ARG A 54 1.61 -0.34 -18.23
C ARG A 54 0.92 0.12 -19.51
N ASP A 55 -0.39 -0.06 -19.61
CA ASP A 55 -1.15 0.26 -20.83
C ASP A 55 -1.09 1.76 -21.10
N THR A 56 -1.20 2.58 -20.06
CA THR A 56 -1.05 4.04 -20.15
C THR A 56 0.35 4.45 -20.61
N GLN A 57 1.38 3.73 -20.17
CA GLN A 57 2.78 4.07 -20.45
C GLN A 57 3.25 3.67 -21.87
N HIS A 58 2.59 2.70 -22.51
CA HIS A 58 2.88 2.25 -23.88
C HIS A 58 1.92 2.83 -24.93
N ALA A 59 0.94 3.66 -24.53
CA ALA A 59 0.00 4.31 -25.44
C ALA A 59 0.59 5.57 -26.13
N VAL A 60 1.92 5.70 -26.21
CA VAL A 60 2.67 6.82 -26.81
C VAL A 60 3.40 6.36 -28.06
#